data_AF-A0A924H1N2-F1
#
_entry.id   AF-A0A924H1N2-F1
#
_cell.length_a   1.000
_cell.length_b   1.000
_cell.length_c   1.000
_cell.angle_alpha   90.00
_cell.angle_beta   90.00
_cell.angle_gamma   90.00
#
_symmetry.space_group_name_H-M   'P 1'
#
loop_
_entity.id
_entity.type
_entity.pdbx_description
1 polymer ?
#
loop_
_entity_poly.entity_id
_entity_poly.type
_entity_poly.pdbx_seq_one_letter_code
_entity_poly.pdbx_strand_id
1 'polypeptide(L)' 'MESKRKRILLVVVLLLTIGNYSRIAGTENVRAVVFLSIFVMGVVSGLLIREIAVALKNKWLV' A
#
# COMPACT_ATOMS: atom_id res chain seq x y z
N MET A 1 3.80 -7.98 -15.33
CA MET A 1 2.48 -8.30 -14.74
C MET A 1 1.44 -7.38 -15.36
N GLU A 2 0.30 -7.92 -15.80
CA GLU A 2 -0.87 -7.13 -16.22
C GLU A 2 -1.15 -5.97 -15.24
N SER A 3 -1.33 -4.74 -15.75
CA SER A 3 -1.49 -3.53 -14.90
C SER A 3 -2.64 -3.68 -13.90
N LYS A 4 -3.75 -4.30 -14.32
CA LYS A 4 -4.88 -4.63 -13.44
C LYS A 4 -4.47 -5.59 -12.31
N ARG A 5 -3.74 -6.66 -12.64
CA ARG A 5 -3.28 -7.65 -11.65
C ARG A 5 -2.29 -7.03 -10.66
N LYS A 6 -1.42 -6.13 -11.11
CA LYS A 6 -0.50 -5.37 -10.25
C LYS A 6 -1.25 -4.49 -9.25
N ARG A 7 -2.30 -3.78 -9.68
CA ARG A 7 -3.12 -2.95 -8.78
C ARG A 7 -3.84 -3.77 -7.73
N ILE A 8 -4.48 -4.87 -8.14
CA ILE A 8 -5.16 -5.78 -7.21
C ILE A 8 -4.18 -6.28 -6.15
N LEU A 9 -2.99 -6.72 -6.56
CA LEU A 9 -1.95 -7.15 -5.63
C LEU A 9 -1.54 -6.04 -4.65
N LEU A 10 -1.30 -4.83 -5.15
CA LEU A 10 -0.93 -3.71 -4.29
C LEU A 10 -2.04 -3.35 -3.27
N VAL A 11 -3.32 -3.41 -3.68
CA VAL A 11 -4.46 -3.21 -2.77
C VAL A 11 -4.51 -4.29 -1.70
N VAL A 12 -4.38 -5.56 -2.09
CA VAL A 12 -4.38 -6.69 -1.14
C VAL A 12 -3.24 -6.56 -0.14
N VAL A 13 -2.03 -6.24 -0.62
CA VAL A 13 -0.85 -6.02 0.25
C VAL A 13 -1.09 -4.85 1.20
N LEU A 14 -1.67 -3.74 0.74
CA LEU A 14 -1.96 -2.59 1.60
C LEU A 14 -2.97 -2.98 2.70
N LEU A 15 -4.05 -3.68 2.35
CA LEU A 15 -5.06 -4.13 3.31
C LEU A 15 -4.47 -5.09 4.35
N LEU A 16 -3.63 -6.04 3.92
CA LEU A 16 -2.94 -6.95 4.83
C LEU A 16 -2.02 -6.20 5.79
N THR A 17 -1.30 -5.19 5.29
CA THR A 17 -0.38 -4.39 6.11
C THR A 17 -1.14 -3.57 7.15
N ILE A 18 -2.26 -2.94 6.77
CA ILE A 18 -3.14 -2.20 7.69
C ILE A 18 -3.72 -3.14 8.75
N GLY A 19 -4.24 -4.31 8.34
CA GLY A 19 -4.79 -5.30 9.28
C GLY A 19 -3.75 -5.89 10.21
N ASN A 20 -2.50 -6.03 9.77
CA ASN A 20 -1.40 -6.45 10.63
C ASN A 20 -1.03 -5.35 11.64
N TYR A 21 -0.93 -4.11 11.17
CA TYR A 21 -0.65 -2.96 12.03
C TYR A 21 -1.73 -2.78 13.11
N SER A 22 -3.02 -2.91 12.77
CA SER A 22 -4.12 -2.75 13.73
C SER A 22 -4.13 -3.81 14.84
N ARG A 23 -3.59 -5.00 14.58
CA ARG A 23 -3.43 -6.06 15.60
C ARG A 23 -2.24 -5.81 16.53
N ILE A 24 -1.20 -5.14 16.03
CA ILE A 24 0.03 -4.85 16.79
C ILE A 24 -0.14 -3.55 17.60
N ALA A 25 -0.96 -2.61 17.12
CA ALA A 25 -1.29 -1.36 17.80
C ALA A 25 -1.80 -1.65 19.24
N GLY A 26 -1.06 -1.16 20.24
CA GLY A 26 -1.35 -1.39 21.66
C GLY A 26 -0.47 -2.42 22.37
N THR A 27 0.41 -3.14 21.65
CA THR A 27 1.43 -4.05 22.23
C THR A 27 2.83 -3.44 22.19
N GLU A 28 2.93 -2.15 22.51
CA GLU A 28 3.93 -1.13 22.13
C GLU A 28 5.41 -1.38 22.50
N ASN A 29 5.78 -2.57 22.97
CA ASN A 29 7.15 -2.87 23.39
C ASN A 29 8.18 -2.77 22.26
N VAL A 30 7.77 -2.72 20.98
CA VAL A 30 8.68 -2.63 19.83
C VAL A 30 8.31 -1.48 18.87
N ARG A 31 8.66 -0.25 19.25
CA ARG A 31 8.45 0.98 18.44
C ARG A 31 9.01 0.88 17.02
N ALA A 32 10.11 0.14 16.81
CA ALA A 32 10.71 -0.05 15.50
C ALA A 32 9.79 -0.79 14.51
N VAL A 33 9.03 -1.78 14.98
CA VAL A 33 8.10 -2.57 14.14
C VAL A 33 6.89 -1.73 13.75
N VAL A 34 6.39 -0.91 14.69
CA VAL A 34 5.31 0.07 14.44
C VAL A 34 5.75 1.08 13.38
N PHE A 35 6.95 1.65 13.52
CA PHE A 35 7.50 2.60 12.56
C PHE A 35 7.68 1.96 11.17
N LEU A 36 8.26 0.76 11.10
CA LEU A 36 8.44 0.05 9.84
C LEU A 36 7.09 -0.26 9.17
N SER A 37 6.08 -0.65 9.94
CA SER A 37 4.74 -0.93 9.43
C SER A 37 4.11 0.32 8.80
N ILE A 38 4.20 1.47 9.47
CA ILE A 38 3.72 2.76 8.94
C ILE A 38 4.48 3.15 7.66
N PHE A 39 5.80 2.98 7.67
CA PHE A 39 6.64 3.24 6.50
C PHE A 39 6.22 2.40 5.30
N VAL A 40 6.05 1.08 5.48
CA VAL A 40 5.60 0.16 4.42
C VAL A 40 4.22 0.54 3.91
N MET A 41 3.26 0.88 4.80
CA MET A 41 1.95 1.37 4.38
C MET A 41 2.04 2.62 3.50
N GLY A 42 2.91 3.57 3.86
CA GLY A 42 3.17 4.78 3.06
C GLY A 42 3.75 4.45 1.67
N VAL A 43 4.75 3.57 1.60
CA VAL A 43 5.37 3.14 0.34
C VAL A 43 4.34 2.45 -0.57
N VAL A 44 3.58 1.49 -0.05
CA VAL A 44 2.58 0.74 -0.84
C VAL A 44 1.46 1.68 -1.31
N SER A 45 1.03 2.62 -0.47
CA SER A 45 0.04 3.64 -0.84
C SER A 45 0.56 4.55 -1.96
N GLY A 46 1.81 5.01 -1.88
CA GLY A 46 2.44 5.81 -2.93
C GLY A 46 2.53 5.06 -4.27
N LEU A 47 2.85 3.77 -4.24
CA LEU A 47 2.86 2.93 -5.44
C LEU A 47 1.46 2.81 -6.07
N LEU A 48 0.42 2.66 -5.25
CA LEU A 48 -0.97 2.65 -5.73
C LEU A 48 -1.39 3.97 -6.36
N ILE A 49 -1.09 5.09 -5.71
CA ILE A 49 -1.38 6.43 -6.23
C ILE A 49 -0.70 6.63 -7.59
N ARG A 50 0.58 6.25 -7.71
CA ARG A 50 1.31 6.32 -8.99
C ARG A 50 0.66 5.47 -10.08
N GLU A 51 0.25 4.24 -9.76
CA GLU A 51 -0.44 3.38 -10.73
C GLU A 51 -1.77 4.01 -11.18
N ILE A 52 -2.55 4.58 -10.26
CA ILE A 52 -3.80 5.28 -10.58
C ILE A 52 -3.51 6.48 -11.49
N ALA A 53 -2.52 7.32 -11.15
CA ALA A 53 -2.12 8.47 -11.95
C ALA A 53 -1.72 8.08 -13.38
N VAL A 54 -0.98 6.98 -13.54
CA VAL A 54 -0.62 6.44 -14.88
C VAL A 54 -1.85 5.95 -15.64
N ALA A 55 -2.81 5.28 -15.00
CA ALA A 55 -4.07 4.93 -15.70
C ALA A 55 -4.85 6.14 -16.15
N LEU A 56 -4.97 7.14 -15.28
CA LEU A 56 -5.71 8.36 -15.58
C LEU A 56 -5.06 9.08 -16.77
N LYS A 57 -3.72 9.20 -16.76
CA LYS A 57 -2.96 9.75 -17.88
C LYS A 57 -3.20 8.97 -19.18
N ASN A 58 -3.11 7.64 -19.14
CA ASN A 58 -3.32 6.81 -20.33
C ASN A 58 -4.76 6.85 -20.85
N LYS A 59 -5.75 7.04 -19.97
CA LYS A 59 -7.15 7.20 -20.36
C LYS A 59 -7.45 8.58 -20.95
N TRP A 60 -6.64 9.59 -20.62
CA TRP A 60 -6.82 10.96 -21.08
C TRP A 60 -6.09 11.26 -22.40
N LEU A 61 -5.07 10.45 -22.74
CA LEU A 61 -4.29 10.52 -23.98
C LEU A 61 -4.80 9.57 -25.09
N VAL A 62 -5.87 8.82 -24.82
CA VAL A 62 -6.61 7.97 -25.77
C VAL A 62 -7.97 8.63 -25.98
#